data_AF-A0A3N1XI07-F1
#
_entry.id   AF-A0A3N1XI07-F1
#
_cell.length_a   1.000
_cell.length_b   1.000
_cell.length_c   1.000
_cell.angle_alpha   90.00
_cell.angle_beta   90.00
_cell.angle_gamma   90.00
#
_symmetry.space_group_name_H-M   'P 1'
#
loop_
_entity.id
_entity.type
_entity.pdbx_description
1 polymer ?
#
loop_
_entity_poly.entity_id
_entity_poly.type
_entity_poly.pdbx_seq_one_letter_code
_entity_poly.pdbx_strand_id
1 'polypeptide(L)'
;MTNFESLYNCISKQVLMGETHLLNGIEVQVYSTSNPFTALIYSNRRPLMKLQRDNSGIFTLFFQKKDIPYEIGYTGYLFHKTDPIDKLLAKDILNEYPIAKEVYEHLITLLNEREDKQND
;
A
#
# COMPACT_ATOMS: atom_id res chain seq x y z
N MET A 1 -10.22 4.84 12.72
CA MET A 1 -10.10 5.35 11.34
C MET A 1 -8.83 4.77 10.74
N THR A 2 -8.95 4.12 9.59
CA THR A 2 -7.85 3.44 8.91
C THR A 2 -6.97 4.46 8.17
N ASN A 3 -5.69 4.55 8.51
CA ASN A 3 -4.74 5.51 7.95
C ASN A 3 -3.43 4.85 7.47
N PHE A 4 -2.54 5.62 6.86
CA PHE A 4 -1.27 5.10 6.33
C PHE A 4 -0.32 4.57 7.42
N GLU A 5 -0.35 5.12 8.63
CA GLU A 5 0.41 4.57 9.76
C GLU A 5 -0.12 3.19 10.18
N SER A 6 -1.44 2.97 10.19
CA SER A 6 -2.05 1.64 10.43
C SER A 6 -1.61 0.63 9.37
N LEU A 7 -1.55 1.04 8.10
CA LEU A 7 -1.04 0.22 6.99
C LEU A 7 0.43 -0.19 7.21
N TYR A 8 1.29 0.78 7.52
CA TYR A 8 2.70 0.49 7.82
C TYR A 8 2.84 -0.51 8.96
N ASN A 9 2.12 -0.31 10.06
CA ASN A 9 2.14 -1.22 11.22
C ASN A 9 1.53 -2.59 10.91
N CYS A 10 0.64 -2.68 9.92
CA CYS A 10 0.11 -3.95 9.43
C CYS A 10 1.19 -4.74 8.71
N ILE A 11 1.84 -4.11 7.72
CA ILE A 11 2.83 -4.76 6.85
C ILE A 11 4.13 -5.06 7.62
N SER A 12 4.71 -4.06 8.29
CA SER A 12 6.01 -4.19 8.96
C SER A 12 6.07 -5.24 10.07
N LYS A 13 4.93 -5.58 10.68
CA LYS A 13 4.85 -6.62 11.72
C LYS A 13 4.70 -8.03 11.14
N GLN A 14 4.24 -8.16 9.89
CA GLN A 14 3.80 -9.44 9.32
C GLN A 14 4.64 -9.90 8.13
N VAL A 15 5.39 -9.00 7.51
CA VAL A 15 6.14 -9.27 6.27
C VAL A 15 7.64 -9.15 6.56
N LEU A 16 8.37 -10.25 6.36
CA LEU A 16 9.82 -10.26 6.46
C LEU A 16 10.44 -9.65 5.18
N MET A 17 11.62 -9.06 5.33
CA MET A 17 12.31 -8.43 4.20
C MET A 17 12.75 -9.48 3.18
N GLY A 18 12.55 -9.18 1.89
CA GLY A 18 12.98 -10.01 0.76
C GLY A 18 11.96 -11.07 0.32
N GLU A 19 10.98 -11.39 1.16
CA GLU A 19 9.97 -12.43 0.90
C GLU A 19 8.63 -11.82 0.49
N THR A 20 7.93 -12.50 -0.41
CA THR A 20 6.54 -12.16 -0.76
C THR A 20 5.61 -12.94 0.14
N HIS A 21 4.76 -12.24 0.89
CA HIS A 21 3.80 -12.81 1.80
C HIS A 21 2.38 -12.60 1.27
N LEU A 22 1.54 -13.62 1.35
CA LEU A 22 0.11 -13.51 1.05
C LEU A 22 -0.63 -13.08 2.32
N LEU A 23 -1.08 -11.83 2.36
CA LEU A 23 -1.87 -11.26 3.44
C LEU A 23 -3.29 -11.02 2.93
N ASN A 24 -4.26 -11.78 3.44
CA ASN A 24 -5.68 -11.66 3.09
C ASN A 24 -5.94 -11.71 1.58
N GLY A 25 -5.26 -12.65 0.88
CA GLY A 25 -5.36 -12.78 -0.57
C GLY A 25 -4.58 -11.73 -1.37
N ILE A 26 -3.84 -10.85 -0.69
CA ILE A 26 -3.02 -9.79 -1.30
C ILE A 26 -1.55 -10.13 -1.09
N GLU A 27 -0.81 -10.19 -2.18
CA GLU A 27 0.63 -10.45 -2.15
C GLU A 27 1.37 -9.16 -1.80
N VAL A 28 2.19 -9.19 -0.74
CA VAL A 28 2.99 -8.05 -0.28
C VAL A 28 4.44 -8.47 -0.15
N GLN A 29 5.35 -7.71 -0.76
CA GLN A 29 6.80 -7.90 -0.62
C GLN A 29 7.44 -6.67 -0.02
N VAL A 30 8.23 -6.84 1.05
CA VAL A 30 9.02 -5.76 1.65
C VAL A 30 10.46 -5.83 1.16
N TYR A 31 10.94 -4.76 0.50
CA TYR A 31 12.30 -4.68 -0.03
C TYR A 31 13.28 -4.03 0.92
N SER A 32 12.79 -3.12 1.77
CA SER A 32 13.59 -2.49 2.79
C SER A 32 12.72 -2.26 4.02
N THR A 33 13.24 -2.67 5.17
CA THR A 33 12.71 -2.31 6.49
C THR A 33 13.40 -1.09 7.08
N SER A 34 14.48 -0.62 6.45
CA SER A 34 15.27 0.54 6.86
C SER A 34 15.30 1.61 5.77
N ASN A 35 14.53 2.67 5.98
CA ASN A 35 14.65 4.03 5.46
C ASN A 35 15.19 4.20 4.02
N PRO A 36 14.30 4.35 3.02
CA PRO A 36 12.85 4.29 3.15
C PRO A 36 12.39 2.84 3.38
N PHE A 37 11.44 2.66 4.30
CA PHE A 37 10.67 1.42 4.29
C PHE A 37 10.00 1.33 2.92
N THR A 38 10.15 0.19 2.22
CA THR A 38 9.61 0.01 0.88
C THR A 38 8.86 -1.31 0.81
N ALA A 39 7.58 -1.25 0.46
CA ALA A 39 6.74 -2.40 0.21
C ALA A 39 6.11 -2.33 -1.18
N LEU A 40 5.92 -3.47 -1.83
CA LEU A 40 5.21 -3.60 -3.09
C LEU A 40 4.00 -4.50 -2.89
N ILE A 41 2.86 -4.02 -3.36
CA ILE A 41 1.57 -4.69 -3.27
C ILE A 41 1.23 -5.22 -4.64
N TYR A 42 0.83 -6.48 -4.68
CA TYR A 42 0.47 -7.21 -5.88
C TYR A 42 -0.94 -7.77 -5.77
N SER A 43 -1.56 -7.98 -6.92
CA SER A 43 -2.78 -8.74 -7.09
C SER A 43 -2.60 -9.67 -8.29
N ASN A 44 -2.81 -10.97 -8.11
CA ASN A 44 -2.61 -11.98 -9.16
C ASN A 44 -1.23 -11.85 -9.87
N ARG A 45 -0.13 -11.73 -9.10
CA ARG A 45 1.25 -11.51 -9.59
C ARG A 45 1.48 -10.24 -10.39
N ARG A 46 0.51 -9.32 -10.43
CA ARG A 46 0.60 -8.02 -11.07
C ARG A 46 0.88 -6.94 -10.00
N PRO A 47 1.97 -6.16 -10.11
CA PRO A 47 2.26 -5.10 -9.15
C PRO A 47 1.23 -3.98 -9.30
N LEU A 48 0.54 -3.63 -8.22
CA LEU A 48 -0.46 -2.56 -8.21
C LEU A 48 0.13 -1.24 -7.73
N MET A 49 0.90 -1.31 -6.64
CA MET A 49 1.40 -0.12 -5.96
C MET A 49 2.67 -0.40 -5.16
N LYS A 50 3.65 0.50 -5.26
CA LYS A 50 4.80 0.58 -4.36
C LYS A 50 4.54 1.64 -3.31
N LEU A 51 4.67 1.25 -2.05
CA LEU A 51 4.60 2.11 -0.87
C LEU A 51 6.03 2.41 -0.40
N GLN A 52 6.36 3.68 -0.23
CA GLN A 52 7.57 4.10 0.47
C GLN A 52 7.22 4.96 1.68
N ARG A 53 7.89 4.75 2.80
CA ARG A 53 7.77 5.60 4.00
C ARG A 53 9.14 6.11 4.40
N ASP A 54 9.27 7.42 4.53
CA ASP A 54 10.49 8.06 4.98
C ASP A 54 10.55 8.21 6.52
N ASN A 55 11.63 8.84 7.00
CA ASN A 55 11.87 9.04 8.44
C ASN A 55 10.94 10.09 9.05
N SER A 56 10.39 10.98 8.22
CA SER A 56 9.44 12.02 8.62
C SER A 56 8.01 11.47 8.72
N GLY A 57 7.78 10.21 8.30
CA GLY A 57 6.47 9.61 8.27
C GLY A 57 5.64 10.08 7.08
N ILE A 58 6.29 10.57 6.02
CA ILE A 58 5.65 10.79 4.73
C ILE A 58 5.64 9.49 3.95
N PHE A 59 4.49 9.21 3.36
CA PHE A 59 4.26 8.06 2.50
C PHE A 59 4.23 8.52 1.05
N THR A 60 4.99 7.85 0.20
CA THR A 60 4.92 8.03 -1.25
C THR A 60 4.35 6.77 -1.86
N LEU A 61 3.22 6.90 -2.56
CA LEU A 61 2.58 5.81 -3.28
C LEU A 61 2.84 5.96 -4.77
N PHE A 62 3.46 4.96 -5.36
CA PHE A 62 3.68 4.87 -6.80
C PHE A 62 2.75 3.79 -7.36
N PHE A 63 1.97 4.14 -8.36
CA PHE A 63 0.99 3.24 -8.96
C PHE A 63 1.54 2.57 -10.21
N GLN A 64 0.95 1.44 -10.59
CA GLN A 64 1.18 0.80 -11.89
C GLN A 64 0.98 1.78 -13.05
N LYS A 65 1.85 1.72 -14.06
CA LYS A 65 1.69 2.48 -15.30
C LYS A 65 0.48 1.96 -16.08
N LYS A 66 -0.39 2.86 -16.53
CA LYS A 66 -1.61 2.54 -17.27
C LYS A 66 -1.38 1.63 -18.48
N ASP A 67 -0.31 1.86 -19.23
CA ASP A 67 -0.03 1.16 -20.48
C ASP A 67 1.01 0.03 -20.33
N ILE A 68 1.58 -0.16 -19.13
CA ILE A 68 2.62 -1.17 -18.85
C ILE A 68 2.27 -1.90 -17.56
N PRO A 69 1.46 -2.97 -17.61
CA PRO A 69 0.80 -3.58 -16.45
C PRO A 69 1.75 -4.24 -15.44
N TYR A 70 3.02 -4.43 -15.78
CA TYR A 70 4.02 -5.01 -14.88
C TYR A 70 5.04 -3.99 -14.37
N GLU A 71 4.81 -2.71 -14.63
CA GLU A 71 5.74 -1.66 -14.25
C GLU A 71 5.09 -0.62 -13.34
N ILE A 72 5.77 -0.30 -12.24
CA ILE A 72 5.38 0.80 -11.35
C ILE A 72 5.90 2.12 -11.92
N GLY A 73 5.06 3.15 -11.87
CA GLY A 73 5.41 4.51 -12.26
C GLY A 73 6.51 5.12 -11.37
N TYR A 74 7.14 6.17 -11.87
CA TYR A 74 8.18 6.90 -11.15
C TYR A 74 7.66 8.14 -10.42
N THR A 75 6.48 8.63 -10.82
CA THR A 75 5.76 9.69 -10.13
C THR A 75 4.85 9.06 -9.08
N GLY A 76 4.90 9.58 -7.86
CA GLY A 76 4.09 9.09 -6.76
C GLY A 76 3.34 10.21 -6.06
N TYR A 77 2.25 9.84 -5.38
CA TYR A 77 1.48 10.75 -4.54
C TYR A 77 1.96 10.70 -3.10
N LEU A 78 2.05 11.88 -2.48
CA LEU A 78 2.51 12.05 -1.10
C LEU A 78 1.33 12.10 -0.13
N PHE A 79 1.44 11.36 0.97
CA PHE A 79 0.46 11.33 2.05
C PHE A 79 1.16 11.45 3.40
N HIS A 80 0.54 12.16 4.33
CA HIS A 80 1.01 12.16 5.71
C HIS A 80 0.57 10.88 6.42
N LYS A 81 1.33 10.39 7.41
CA LYS A 81 0.99 9.17 8.17
C LYS A 81 -0.42 9.14 8.77
N THR A 82 -0.95 10.31 9.11
CA THR A 82 -2.28 10.49 9.70
C THR A 82 -3.40 10.61 8.67
N ASP A 83 -3.06 10.70 7.38
CA ASP A 83 -4.05 10.80 6.32
C ASP A 83 -4.87 9.52 6.22
N PRO A 84 -6.20 9.62 6.06
CA PRO A 84 -7.04 8.45 5.86
C PRO A 84 -6.75 7.82 4.49
N ILE A 85 -6.84 6.49 4.42
CA ILE A 85 -6.65 5.75 3.16
C ILE A 85 -7.67 6.19 2.09
N ASP A 86 -8.85 6.64 2.51
CA ASP A 86 -9.91 7.19 1.65
C ASP A 86 -9.45 8.36 0.77
N LYS A 87 -8.34 9.03 1.10
CA LYS A 87 -7.75 10.05 0.21
C LYS A 87 -7.39 9.49 -1.17
N LEU A 88 -7.15 8.19 -1.29
CA LEU A 88 -6.95 7.53 -2.60
C LEU A 88 -8.15 7.66 -3.54
N LEU A 89 -9.33 7.91 -3.00
CA LEU A 89 -10.57 8.13 -3.76
C LEU A 89 -10.78 9.60 -4.14
N ALA A 90 -9.83 10.48 -3.84
CA ALA A 90 -9.88 11.87 -4.26
C ALA A 90 -9.87 11.96 -5.80
N LYS A 91 -10.68 12.90 -6.33
CA LYS A 91 -10.94 13.01 -7.78
C LYS A 91 -9.67 13.25 -8.60
N ASP A 92 -8.76 14.07 -8.09
CA ASP A 92 -7.46 14.34 -8.72
C ASP A 92 -6.61 13.08 -8.83
N ILE A 93 -6.52 12.30 -7.75
CA ILE A 93 -5.77 11.04 -7.73
C ILE A 93 -6.39 10.02 -8.68
N LEU A 94 -7.71 9.86 -8.69
CA LEU A 94 -8.40 8.92 -9.58
C LEU A 94 -8.30 9.31 -11.06
N ASN A 95 -8.23 10.61 -11.35
CA ASN A 95 -8.05 11.08 -12.73
C ASN A 95 -6.63 10.76 -13.24
N GLU A 96 -5.61 10.90 -12.39
CA GLU A 96 -4.21 10.61 -12.76
C GLU A 96 -3.92 9.09 -12.72
N TYR A 97 -4.45 8.41 -11.71
CA TYR A 97 -4.24 6.99 -11.43
C TYR A 97 -5.57 6.27 -11.20
N PRO A 98 -6.29 5.85 -12.26
CA PRO A 98 -7.57 5.12 -12.11
C PRO A 98 -7.46 3.84 -11.27
N ILE A 99 -6.26 3.22 -11.23
CA ILE A 99 -5.97 2.03 -10.41
C ILE A 99 -5.99 2.33 -8.90
N ALA A 100 -5.95 3.59 -8.47
CA ALA A 100 -5.98 3.96 -7.06
C ALA A 100 -7.26 3.47 -6.34
N LYS A 101 -8.37 3.29 -7.07
CA LYS A 101 -9.58 2.65 -6.54
C LYS A 101 -9.37 1.17 -6.21
N GLU A 102 -8.78 0.40 -7.13
CA GLU A 102 -8.44 -1.01 -6.89
C GLU A 102 -7.47 -1.14 -5.72
N VAL A 103 -6.46 -0.26 -5.68
CA VAL A 103 -5.51 -0.20 -4.57
C VAL A 103 -6.22 0.09 -3.24
N TYR A 104 -7.13 1.06 -3.20
CA TYR A 104 -7.92 1.36 -2.01
C TYR A 104 -8.67 0.13 -1.50
N GLU A 105 -9.38 -0.60 -2.37
CA GLU A 105 -10.15 -1.80 -2.01
C GLU A 105 -9.26 -2.88 -1.40
N HIS A 106 -8.07 -3.09 -1.98
CA HIS A 106 -7.07 -4.00 -1.43
C HIS A 106 -6.52 -3.54 -0.07
N LEU A 107 -6.18 -2.26 0.09
CA LEU A 107 -5.65 -1.74 1.35
C LEU A 107 -6.66 -1.85 2.50
N ILE A 108 -7.94 -1.62 2.23
CA ILE A 108 -9.01 -1.77 3.22
C ILE A 108 -9.18 -3.24 3.61
N THR A 109 -9.16 -4.16 2.63
CA THR A 109 -9.23 -5.62 2.88
C THR A 109 -8.05 -6.09 3.74
N LEU A 110 -6.86 -5.57 3.48
CA LEU A 110 -5.66 -5.85 4.27
C LEU A 110 -5.78 -5.38 5.73
N LEU A 111 -6.60 -4.37 6.00
CA LEU A 111 -6.70 -3.72 7.32
C LEU A 111 -7.89 -4.16 8.15
N ASN A 112 -8.98 -4.63 7.54
CA ASN A 112 -10.23 -4.94 8.24
C ASN A 112 -10.24 -6.27 9.02
N GLU A 113 -9.45 -7.31 8.68
CA GLU A 113 -9.48 -8.58 9.44
C GLU A 113 -8.84 -8.52 10.85
N ARG A 114 -8.31 -7.37 11.29
CA ARG A 114 -7.83 -7.21 12.67
C ARG A 114 -8.95 -7.03 13.69
N GLU A 115 -10.13 -6.59 13.28
CA GLU A 115 -11.27 -6.48 14.21
C GLU A 115 -11.85 -7.86 14.58
N ASP A 116 -11.67 -8.88 13.73
CA ASP A 116 -12.20 -10.22 13.98
C ASP A 116 -11.27 -11.11 14.84
N LYS A 117 -9.96 -10.85 14.88
CA LYS A 117 -8.97 -11.69 15.61
C LYS A 117 -8.55 -11.15 16.98
N GLN A 118 -9.15 -10.06 17.46
CA GLN A 118 -8.94 -9.55 18.82
C GLN A 118 -10.10 -9.84 19.78
N ASN A 119 -11.13 -10.56 19.32
CA ASN A 119 -12.33 -10.92 20.10
C ASN A 119 -12.39 -12.39 20.57
N ASP A 120 -11.29 -13.14 20.47
CA ASP A 120 -11.18 -14.51 21.03
C ASP A 120 -10.14 -14.59 22.15
#